data_AF-A0A561WSB7-F1
#
_entry.id   AF-A0A561WSB7-F1
#
_cell.length_a   1.000
_cell.length_b   1.000
_cell.length_c   1.000
_cell.angle_alpha   90.00
_cell.angle_beta   90.00
_cell.angle_gamma   90.00
#
_symmetry.space_group_name_H-M   'P 1'
#
loop_
_entity.id
_entity.type
_entity.pdbx_description
1 polymer ?
#
loop_
_entity_poly.entity_id
_entity_poly.type
_entity_poly.pdbx_seq_one_letter_code
_entity_poly.pdbx_strand_id
1 'polypeptide(L)' 'MAAETIGRRHGMEMMVRDQTRPDLPLPTVKVLVPGLRPVAARFGPGRLYDAPVAQGRLVTATRYEDVNPIPLPL' A
#
# COMPACT_ATOMS: atom_id res chain seq x y z
N MET A 1 -6.15 -14.99 -5.59
CA MET A 1 -5.28 -16.11 -5.16
C MET A 1 -3.80 -15.73 -5.14
N ALA A 2 -3.12 -15.42 -6.26
CA ALA A 2 -1.68 -15.10 -6.23
C ALA A 2 -1.31 -13.87 -5.38
N ALA A 3 -2.07 -12.77 -5.53
CA ALA A 3 -1.81 -11.53 -4.78
C ALA A 3 -1.99 -11.71 -3.26
N GLU A 4 -2.97 -12.52 -2.85
CA GLU A 4 -3.21 -12.87 -1.45
C GLU A 4 -2.04 -13.69 -0.87
N THR A 5 -1.55 -14.69 -1.61
CA THR A 5 -0.39 -15.48 -1.23
C THR A 5 0.86 -14.62 -1.05
N ILE A 6 1.09 -13.67 -1.97
CA ILE A 6 2.21 -12.71 -1.86
C ILE A 6 2.03 -11.83 -0.61
N GLY A 7 0.83 -11.31 -0.38
CA GLY A 7 0.51 -10.53 0.82
C GLY A 7 0.83 -11.30 2.10
N ARG A 8 0.35 -12.54 2.22
CA ARG A 8 0.60 -13.41 3.37
C ARG A 8 2.10 -13.68 3.60
N ARG A 9 2.88 -13.89 2.53
CA ARG A 9 4.34 -14.07 2.63
C ARG A 9 5.07 -12.84 3.22
N HIS A 10 4.48 -11.66 3.09
CA HIS A 10 4.99 -10.42 3.67
C HIS A 10 4.26 -10.02 4.96
N GLY A 11 3.50 -10.93 5.58
CA GLY A 11 2.75 -10.65 6.81
C GLY A 11 1.62 -9.63 6.64
N MET A 12 1.11 -9.46 5.42
CA MET A 12 0.04 -8.51 5.11
C MET A 12 -1.29 -9.23 4.91
N GLU A 13 -2.33 -8.76 5.60
CA GLU A 13 -3.69 -9.26 5.45
C GLU A 13 -4.41 -8.53 4.31
N MET A 14 -5.00 -9.29 3.40
CA MET A 14 -5.80 -8.76 2.29
C MET A 14 -7.28 -8.92 2.60
N MET A 15 -8.00 -7.80 2.63
CA MET A 15 -9.45 -7.75 2.85
C MET A 15 -10.13 -7.34 1.54
N VAL A 16 -11.15 -8.09 1.12
CA VAL A 16 -11.88 -7.82 -0.12
C VAL A 16 -13.34 -7.56 0.22
N ARG A 17 -13.86 -6.41 -0.22
CA ARG A 17 -15.28 -6.09 -0.16
C ARG A 17 -15.87 -6.17 -1.55
N ASP A 18 -16.80 -7.10 -1.74
CA ASP A 18 -17.66 -7.11 -2.91
C ASP A 18 -18.63 -5.91 -2.85
N GLN A 19 -18.62 -5.12 -3.91
CA GLN A 19 -19.47 -3.96 -4.13
C GLN A 19 -20.25 -4.09 -5.45
N THR A 20 -20.40 -5.32 -5.96
CA THR A 20 -21.18 -5.62 -7.15
C THR A 20 -22.63 -5.20 -6.93
N ARG A 21 -23.13 -4.42 -7.87
CA ARG A 21 -24.51 -3.94 -7.89
C ARG A 21 -25.34 -4.82 -8.81
N PRO A 22 -26.51 -5.33 -8.38
CA PRO A 22 -27.30 -6.25 -9.20
C PRO A 22 -27.86 -5.59 -10.48
N ASP A 23 -27.99 -4.27 -10.48
CA ASP A 23 -28.47 -3.47 -11.60
C ASP A 23 -27.37 -3.04 -12.59
N LEU A 24 -26.09 -3.34 -12.30
CA LEU A 24 -24.95 -3.01 -13.16
C LEU A 24 -24.27 -4.27 -13.68
N PRO A 25 -23.86 -4.31 -14.97
CA PRO A 25 -23.31 -5.52 -15.58
C PRO A 25 -21.83 -5.78 -15.22
N LEU A 26 -21.25 -5.04 -14.27
CA LEU A 26 -19.82 -5.10 -13.96
C LEU A 26 -19.55 -5.45 -12.49
N PRO A 27 -18.91 -6.60 -12.22
CA PRO A 27 -18.41 -6.94 -10.88
C PRO A 27 -17.43 -5.88 -10.38
N THR A 28 -17.64 -5.38 -9.17
CA THR A 28 -16.83 -4.32 -8.57
C THR A 28 -16.39 -4.73 -7.17
N VAL A 29 -15.11 -4.58 -6.86
CA VAL A 29 -14.56 -4.90 -5.53
C VAL A 29 -13.68 -3.76 -5.01
N LYS A 30 -13.68 -3.59 -3.68
CA LYS A 30 -12.71 -2.77 -2.97
C LYS A 30 -11.76 -3.67 -2.19
N VAL A 31 -10.48 -3.63 -2.55
CA VAL A 31 -9.42 -4.35 -1.83
C VAL A 31 -8.73 -3.38 -0.86
N LEU A 32 -8.57 -3.82 0.38
CA LEU A 32 -7.82 -3.12 1.42
C LEU A 32 -6.71 -4.04 1.94
N VAL A 33 -5.50 -3.49 2.06
CA VAL A 33 -4.37 -4.17 2.69
C VAL A 33 -3.75 -3.20 3.71
N PRO A 34 -4.04 -3.37 5.01
CA PRO A 34 -3.45 -2.53 6.05
C PRO A 34 -1.92 -2.50 5.95
N GLY A 35 -1.34 -1.30 6.03
CA GLY A 35 0.10 -1.09 5.94
C GLY A 35 0.65 -0.77 4.55
N LEU A 36 -0.06 -1.08 3.46
CA LEU A 36 0.26 -0.53 2.13
C LEU A 36 0.09 0.98 2.12
N ARG A 37 0.87 1.66 1.27
CA ARG A 37 0.94 3.12 1.25
C ARG A 37 0.26 3.67 0.00
N PRO A 38 -0.69 4.61 0.15
CA PRO A 38 -1.16 5.37 -0.98
C PRO A 38 -0.06 6.34 -1.43
N VAL A 39 -0.20 6.81 -2.66
CA VAL A 39 0.66 7.84 -3.24
C VAL A 39 0.38 9.25 -2.64
N ALA A 40 -0.78 9.45 -2.02
CA ALA A 40 -1.11 10.66 -1.27
C ALA A 40 -0.16 10.86 -0.06
N ALA A 41 0.07 12.13 0.32
CA ALA A 41 0.99 12.54 1.39
C ALA A 41 0.56 12.05 2.79
N ARG A 42 0.85 10.77 3.10
CA ARG A 42 0.60 10.13 4.40
C ARG A 42 1.90 9.56 4.96
N PHE A 43 2.63 10.40 5.69
CA PHE A 43 4.00 10.15 6.14
C PHE A 43 4.13 9.46 7.50
N GLY A 44 3.10 8.71 7.93
CA GLY A 44 3.17 7.93 9.17
C GLY A 44 4.21 6.79 9.10
N PRO A 45 4.72 6.31 10.24
CA PRO A 45 5.74 5.26 10.30
C PRO A 45 5.29 3.96 9.62
N GLY A 46 6.26 3.13 9.18
CA GLY A 46 6.05 1.81 8.57
C GLY A 46 6.61 1.73 7.14
N ARG A 47 5.93 1.00 6.25
CA ARG A 47 6.42 0.65 4.89
C ARG A 47 7.01 1.79 4.05
N LEU A 48 6.56 3.03 4.25
CA LEU A 48 7.15 4.21 3.58
C LEU A 48 8.65 4.32 3.83
N TYR A 49 9.09 4.00 5.05
CA TYR A 49 10.47 4.10 5.52
C TYR A 49 11.19 2.73 5.49
N ASP A 50 10.47 1.65 5.83
CA ASP A 50 11.10 0.33 6.01
C ASP A 50 11.35 -0.39 4.67
N ALA A 51 10.47 -0.19 3.68
CA ALA A 51 10.54 -0.95 2.43
C ALA A 51 11.80 -0.66 1.59
N PRO A 52 12.24 0.61 1.42
CA PRO A 52 13.47 0.91 0.69
C PRO A 52 14.72 0.28 1.32
N VAL A 53 14.77 0.21 2.67
CA VAL A 53 15.87 -0.40 3.41
C VAL A 53 15.86 -1.92 3.26
N ALA A 54 14.70 -2.56 3.47
CA ALA A 54 14.56 -4.01 3.32
C ALA A 54 14.86 -4.51 1.90
N GLN A 55 14.71 -3.64 0.89
CA GLN A 55 15.06 -3.93 -0.51
C GLN A 55 16.52 -3.60 -0.88
N GLY A 56 17.32 -3.09 0.07
CA GLY A 56 18.71 -2.68 -0.18
C GLY A 56 18.84 -1.43 -1.06
N ARG A 57 17.76 -0.66 -1.27
CA ARG A 57 17.79 0.58 -2.06
C ARG A 57 18.39 1.74 -1.28
N LEU A 58 18.24 1.70 0.06
CA LEU A 58 18.83 2.64 1.00
C LEU A 58 19.54 1.86 2.11
N VAL A 59 20.62 2.42 2.63
CA VAL A 59 21.34 1.84 3.79
C VAL A 59 20.60 2.12 5.10
N THR A 60 19.91 3.25 5.20
CA THR A 60 19.12 3.66 6.36
C THR A 60 17.79 4.29 5.92
N ALA A 61 16.81 4.32 6.82
CA ALA A 61 15.51 4.93 6.54
C ALA A 61 15.67 6.44 6.31
N THR A 62 14.94 6.97 5.32
CA THR A 62 14.83 8.41 5.09
C THR A 62 14.26 9.09 6.32
N ARG A 63 14.87 10.20 6.77
CA ARG A 63 14.31 10.96 7.90
C ARG A 63 13.01 11.62 7.48
N TYR A 64 12.14 11.92 8.44
CA TYR A 64 10.82 12.49 8.15
C TYR A 64 10.94 13.82 7.36
N GLU A 65 11.87 14.67 7.77
CA GLU A 65 12.17 15.97 7.17
C GLU A 65 12.73 15.89 5.74
N ASP A 66 13.25 14.72 5.34
CA ASP A 66 13.84 14.49 4.02
C ASP A 66 12.85 13.83 3.04
N VAL A 67 11.64 13.49 3.49
CA VAL A 67 10.60 12.95 2.60
C VAL A 67 10.16 14.04 1.62
N ASN A 68 9.93 13.69 0.35
CA ASN A 68 9.49 14.63 -0.68
C ASN A 68 8.31 15.48 -0.17
N PRO A 69 8.50 16.80 0.03
CA PRO A 69 7.47 17.66 0.58
C PRO A 69 6.40 18.01 -0.46
N ILE A 70 6.64 17.69 -1.74
CA ILE A 70 5.74 17.97 -2.85
C ILE A 70 4.82 16.77 -3.04
N PRO A 71 3.50 16.91 -2.77
CA PRO A 71 2.54 15.85 -3.06
C PRO A 71 2.56 15.52 -4.56
N LEU A 72 2.46 14.24 -4.89
CA LEU A 72 2.34 13.81 -6.28
C LEU A 72 0.99 14.26 -6.84
N PRO A 73 0.95 14.97 -7.99
CA PRO A 73 -0.29 15.33 -8.65
C PRO A 73 -0.86 14.06 -9.29
N LEU A 74 -1.98 13.59 -8.75
CA LEU A 74 -2.80 12.54 -9.36
C LEU A 74 -4.01 13.14 -10.06
#